data_AF-A0A932L123-F1
#
_entry.id   AF-A0A932L123-F1
#
_cell.length_a   1.000
_cell.length_b   1.000
_cell.length_c   1.000
_cell.angle_alpha   90.00
_cell.angle_beta   90.00
_cell.angle_gamma   90.00
#
_symmetry.space_group_name_H-M   'P 1'
#
loop_
_entity.id
_entity.type
_entity.pdbx_description
1 polymer ?
#
loop_
_entity_poly.entity_id
_entity_poly.type
_entity_poly.pdbx_seq_one_letter_code
_entity_poly.pdbx_strand_id
1 'polypeptide(L)' 'MDDSWNTAAREMLSYFGPSAVTVAAQRADDMARRGDWRAVDLAMLLLNRVEHLSRARA' A
#
# COMPACT_ATOMS: atom_id res chain seq x y z
N MET A 1 -8.07 -14.59 -0.99
CA MET A 1 -7.78 -13.27 -1.61
C MET A 1 -7.21 -12.27 -0.58
N ASP A 2 -7.48 -12.43 0.72
CA ASP A 2 -6.90 -11.60 1.79
C ASP A 2 -5.38 -11.77 1.96
N ASP A 3 -4.85 -12.97 1.73
CA ASP A 3 -3.44 -13.28 2.02
C ASP A 3 -2.43 -12.59 1.11
N SER A 4 -2.79 -12.29 -0.15
CA SER A 4 -1.86 -11.64 -1.08
C SER A 4 -1.62 -10.18 -0.70
N TRP A 5 -2.67 -9.44 -0.32
CA TRP A 5 -2.54 -8.05 0.14
C TRP A 5 -1.82 -7.96 1.48
N ASN A 6 -2.06 -8.93 2.36
CA ASN A 6 -1.40 -8.99 3.65
C ASN A 6 0.10 -9.28 3.50
N THR A 7 0.48 -10.18 2.58
CA THR A 7 1.87 -10.47 2.23
C THR A 7 2.54 -9.24 1.63
N ALA A 8 1.95 -8.62 0.60
CA ALA A 8 2.50 -7.43 -0.03
C ALA A 8 2.68 -6.26 0.95
N ALA A 9 1.72 -6.04 1.85
CA ALA A 9 1.82 -5.00 2.86
C ALA A 9 2.95 -5.28 3.88
N ARG A 10 3.14 -6.53 4.30
CA ARG A 10 4.25 -6.94 5.16
C ARG A 10 5.60 -6.78 4.47
N GLU A 11 5.70 -7.14 3.19
CA GLU A 11 6.91 -6.94 2.40
C GLU A 11 7.26 -5.45 2.27
N MET A 12 6.26 -4.59 2.01
CA MET A 12 6.48 -3.14 1.97
C MET A 12 6.96 -2.60 3.32
N LEU A 13 6.36 -3.03 4.43
CA LEU A 13 6.80 -2.63 5.77
C LEU A 13 8.19 -3.16 6.13
N SER A 14 8.54 -4.35 5.65
CA SER A 14 9.87 -4.95 5.83
C SER A 14 10.93 -4.16 5.06
N TYR A 15 10.64 -3.79 3.82
CA TYR A 15 11.59 -3.14 2.92
C TYR A 15 11.74 -1.64 3.18
N PHE A 16 10.63 -0.92 3.38
CA PHE A 16 10.61 0.55 3.53
C PHE A 16 10.47 1.03 4.98
N GLY A 17 10.19 0.14 5.93
CA GLY A 17 10.05 0.50 7.34
C GLY A 17 8.99 1.58 7.58
N PRO A 18 9.29 2.63 8.37
CA PRO A 18 8.36 3.73 8.67
C PRO A 18 7.85 4.47 7.41
N SER A 19 8.60 4.44 6.31
CA SER A 19 8.24 5.15 5.08
C SER A 19 7.25 4.38 4.20
N ALA A 20 6.91 3.13 4.52
CA ALA A 20 6.08 2.27 3.68
C ALA A 20 4.73 2.89 3.30
N VAL A 21 4.06 3.56 4.24
CA VAL A 21 2.78 4.25 4.00
C VAL A 21 2.95 5.38 2.97
N THR A 22 4.00 6.19 3.12
CA THR A 22 4.27 7.32 2.20
C THR A 22 4.57 6.80 0.79
N VAL A 23 5.38 5.75 0.67
CA VAL A 23 5.70 5.13 -0.63
C VAL A 23 4.46 4.51 -1.28
N ALA A 24 3.60 3.84 -0.51
CA ALA A 24 2.34 3.29 -1.02
C ALA A 24 1.41 4.40 -1.55
N ALA A 25 1.29 5.50 -0.81
CA ALA A 25 0.47 6.65 -1.21
C ALA A 25 0.99 7.32 -2.48
N GLN A 26 2.31 7.53 -2.59
CA GLN A 26 2.94 8.08 -3.80
C GLN A 26 2.67 7.22 -5.04
N ARG A 27 2.76 5.90 -4.91
CA ARG A 27 2.47 4.98 -6.02
C ARG A 27 1.00 5.00 -6.44
N ALA A 28 0.08 5.12 -5.48
CA ALA A 28 -1.34 5.27 -5.77
C ALA A 28 -1.63 6.59 -6.54
N ASP A 29 -1.00 7.69 -6.13
CA ASP A 29 -1.10 8.98 -6.83
C ASP A 29 -0.50 8.92 -8.25
N ASP A 30 0.66 8.28 -8.42
CA ASP A 30 1.26 8.05 -9.74
C ASP A 30 0.32 7.28 -10.69
N MET A 31 -0.42 6.28 -10.17
CA MET A 31 -1.41 5.53 -10.95
C MET A 31 -2.63 6.38 -11.29
N ALA A 32 -3.10 7.20 -10.36
CA ALA A 32 -4.22 8.13 -10.58
C ALA A 32 -3.88 9.15 -11.66
N ARG A 33 -2.66 9.70 -11.64
CA ARG A 33 -2.17 10.62 -12.69
C ARG A 33 -2.09 9.98 -14.08
N ARG A 34 -1.94 8.65 -14.17
CA ARG A 34 -1.95 7.90 -15.44
C ARG A 34 -3.36 7.56 -15.92
N GLY A 35 -4.39 7.78 -15.10
CA GLY A 35 -5.79 7.49 -15.41
C GLY A 35 -6.17 6.00 -15.35
N ASP A 36 -5.32 5.15 -14.80
CA ASP A 36 -5.64 3.72 -14.61
C ASP A 36 -6.41 3.53 -13.29
N TRP A 37 -7.71 3.79 -13.34
CA TRP A 37 -8.58 3.74 -12.15
C TRP A 37 -8.66 2.35 -11.52
N ARG A 38 -8.51 1.28 -12.31
CA ARG A 38 -8.49 -0.09 -11.77
C ARG A 38 -7.21 -0.33 -10.96
N ALA A 39 -6.07 0.14 -11.45
CA ALA A 39 -4.82 0.07 -10.70
C ALA A 39 -4.88 0.93 -9.44
N VAL A 40 -5.53 2.10 -9.49
CA VAL A 40 -5.76 2.95 -8.32
C VAL A 40 -6.56 2.23 -7.25
N ASP A 41 -7.69 1.60 -7.59
CA ASP A 41 -8.51 0.88 -6.61
C ASP A 41 -7.69 -0.22 -5.90
N LEU A 42 -6.90 -0.97 -6.67
CA LEU A 42 -6.01 -2.01 -6.13
C LEU A 42 -4.90 -1.41 -5.24
N ALA A 43 -4.32 -0.28 -5.63
CA ALA A 43 -3.31 0.42 -4.85
C ALA A 43 -3.88 0.98 -3.53
N MET A 44 -5.12 1.46 -3.54
CA MET A 44 -5.81 1.93 -2.34
C MET A 44 -6.09 0.80 -1.35
N LEU A 45 -6.46 -0.40 -1.83
CA LEU A 45 -6.60 -1.58 -0.97
C LEU A 45 -5.28 -1.94 -0.29
N LEU A 46 -4.17 -1.91 -1.03
CA LEU A 46 -2.84 -2.13 -0.48
C LEU A 46 -2.45 -1.05 0.53
N LEU A 47 -2.66 0.23 0.20
CA LEU A 47 -2.37 1.37 1.08
C LEU A 47 -3.10 1.22 2.41
N ASN A 48 -4.40 0.99 2.38
CA ASN A 48 -5.21 0.77 3.58
C ASN A 48 -4.65 -0.37 4.44
N ARG A 49 -4.15 -1.44 3.81
CA ARG A 49 -3.55 -2.56 4.53
C ARG A 49 -2.21 -2.21 5.16
N VAL A 50 -1.34 -1.50 4.44
CA VAL A 50 -0.05 -1.01 4.95
C VAL A 50 -0.27 -0.06 6.13
N GLU A 51 -1.22 0.87 6.02
CA GLU A 51 -1.59 1.77 7.12
C GLU A 51 -2.06 1.02 8.36
N HIS A 52 -2.97 0.06 8.18
CA HIS A 52 -3.49 -0.75 9.27
C HIS A 52 -2.37 -1.52 10.00
N LEU A 53 -1.50 -2.20 9.25
CA LEU A 53 -0.38 -2.94 9.82
C LEU A 53 0.69 -2.03 10.45
N SER A 54 0.93 -0.85 9.87
CA SER A 54 1.86 0.14 10.43
C SER A 54 1.36 0.65 11.78
N ARG A 55 0.06 0.95 11.91
CA ARG A 55 -0.55 1.39 13.17
C ARG A 55 -0.55 0.31 14.24
N ALA A 56 -0.74 -0.96 13.86
CA ALA A 56 -0.67 -2.09 14.79
C ALA A 56 0.74 -2.37 15.32
N ARG A 57 1.79 -1.78 14.71
CA ARG A 57 3.20 -1.95 15.10
C ARG A 57 3.76 -0.76 15.90
N ALA A 58 3.06 0.38 15.91
CA ALA A 58 3.42 1.58 16.66
C ALA A 58 2.95 1.48 18.12
#